data_AF-A0A7Y7H8A7-F1
#
_entry.id   AF-A0A7Y7H8A7-F1
#
_cell.length_a   1.000
_cell.length_b   1.000
_cell.length_c   1.000
_cell.angle_alpha   90.00
_cell.angle_beta   90.00
_cell.angle_gamma   90.00
#
_symmetry.space_group_name_H-M   'P 1'
#
loop_
_entity.id
_entity.type
_entity.pdbx_description
1 polymer ?
#
loop_
_entity_poly.entity_id
_entity_poly.type
_entity_poly.pdbx_seq_one_letter_code
_entity_poly.pdbx_strand_id
1 'polypeptide(L)'
;MKKKLCGLEFNIENIEQIINMGGPWICSVYLENHLISDHCVIDNILEHPSFERVYFVKYHRTSKWKTDNFFTLNYFSVNDNKIYQSKRRFEMLYLKKILNQESIEIFYAFRDKNQDRRDVFAVSEQQFDIISEYLK
;
A
#
# COMPACT_ATOMS: atom_id res chain seq x y z
N MET A 1 4.35 -16.12 -2.57
CA MET A 1 4.88 -16.04 -1.19
C MET A 1 3.71 -15.87 -0.25
N LYS A 2 3.66 -16.59 0.88
CA LYS A 2 2.58 -16.45 1.87
C LYS A 2 3.01 -15.56 3.03
N LYS A 3 2.12 -14.71 3.54
CA LYS A 3 2.37 -13.84 4.71
C LYS A 3 1.15 -13.81 5.61
N LYS A 4 1.33 -13.99 6.92
CA LYS A 4 0.26 -13.84 7.90
C LYS A 4 0.18 -12.38 8.34
N LEU A 5 -0.96 -11.73 8.16
CA LEU A 5 -1.21 -10.32 8.49
C LEU A 5 -2.56 -10.20 9.18
N CYS A 6 -2.61 -9.56 10.34
CA CYS A 6 -3.82 -9.45 11.17
C CYS A 6 -4.52 -10.81 11.39
N GLY A 7 -3.74 -11.88 11.56
CA GLY A 7 -4.28 -13.24 11.76
C GLY A 7 -4.70 -13.98 10.48
N LEU A 8 -4.77 -13.30 9.33
CA LEU A 8 -5.19 -13.86 8.04
C LEU A 8 -3.99 -14.23 7.16
N GLU A 9 -4.16 -15.20 6.26
CA GLU A 9 -3.12 -15.61 5.30
C GLU A 9 -3.28 -14.87 3.96
N PHE A 10 -2.30 -14.04 3.63
CA PHE A 10 -2.21 -13.35 2.35
C PHE A 10 -1.22 -14.05 1.42
N ASN A 11 -1.59 -14.17 0.15
CA ASN A 11 -0.74 -14.66 -0.92
C ASN A 11 -0.21 -13.48 -1.75
N ILE A 12 1.11 -13.43 -1.91
CA ILE A 12 1.82 -12.46 -2.74
C ILE A 12 2.29 -13.17 -4.00
N GLU A 13 1.79 -12.74 -5.15
CA GLU A 13 2.02 -13.38 -6.46
C GLU A 13 2.37 -12.34 -7.53
N ASN A 14 2.64 -12.78 -8.77
CA ASN A 14 2.90 -11.92 -9.93
C ASN A 14 3.92 -10.82 -9.65
N ILE A 15 5.10 -11.22 -9.15
CA ILE A 15 6.16 -10.29 -8.77
C ILE A 15 6.84 -9.77 -10.03
N GLU A 16 6.82 -8.45 -10.22
CA GLU A 16 7.40 -7.76 -11.37
C GLU A 16 8.18 -6.53 -10.91
N GLN A 17 9.21 -6.14 -11.67
CA GLN A 17 9.91 -4.88 -11.41
C GLN A 17 9.28 -3.76 -12.24
N ILE A 18 8.87 -2.68 -11.58
CA ILE A 18 8.45 -1.46 -12.27
C ILE A 18 9.58 -0.43 -12.23
N ILE A 19 9.71 0.34 -13.32
CA ILE A 19 10.69 1.43 -13.52
C ILE A 19 12.12 0.89 -13.78
N ASN A 20 12.72 1.29 -14.90
CA ASN A 20 14.08 0.84 -15.28
C ASN A 20 15.14 1.39 -14.30
N MET A 21 16.05 0.52 -13.87
CA MET A 21 17.16 0.73 -12.91
C MET A 21 16.75 1.30 -11.54
N GLY A 22 16.43 0.40 -10.60
CA GLY A 22 16.35 0.72 -9.16
C GLY A 22 14.93 1.03 -8.64
N GLY A 23 13.90 0.87 -9.46
CA GLY A 23 12.51 0.96 -9.03
C GLY A 23 12.08 -0.19 -8.10
N PRO A 24 10.95 -0.02 -7.38
CA PRO A 24 10.45 -1.03 -6.46
C PRO A 24 9.91 -2.24 -7.21
N TRP A 25 9.94 -3.38 -6.53
CA TRP A 25 9.21 -4.56 -6.98
C TRP A 25 7.74 -4.41 -6.62
N ILE A 26 6.88 -4.72 -7.58
CA ILE A 26 5.44 -4.83 -7.36
C ILE A 26 5.00 -6.29 -7.36
N CYS A 27 3.81 -6.51 -6.82
CA CYS A 27 3.17 -7.81 -6.73
C CYS A 27 1.65 -7.65 -6.74
N SER A 28 0.95 -8.76 -6.86
CA SER A 28 -0.46 -8.87 -6.56
C SER A 28 -0.62 -9.48 -5.17
N VAL A 29 -1.48 -8.87 -4.36
CA VAL A 29 -1.82 -9.31 -3.01
C VAL A 29 -3.21 -9.92 -3.03
N TYR A 30 -3.30 -11.16 -2.60
CA TYR A 30 -4.53 -11.94 -2.48
C TYR A 30 -4.78 -12.28 -1.02
N LEU A 31 -6.05 -12.34 -0.63
CA LEU A 31 -6.51 -12.95 0.60
C LEU A 31 -7.25 -14.23 0.20
N GLU A 32 -6.75 -15.38 0.65
CA GLU A 32 -7.20 -16.69 0.14
C GLU A 32 -7.02 -16.76 -1.39
N ASN A 33 -8.11 -16.78 -2.17
CA ASN A 33 -8.12 -16.78 -3.64
C ASN A 33 -8.62 -15.46 -4.25
N HIS A 34 -8.86 -14.43 -3.43
CA HIS A 34 -9.45 -13.17 -3.86
C HIS A 34 -8.38 -12.08 -3.98
N LEU A 35 -8.35 -11.40 -5.13
CA LEU A 35 -7.44 -10.29 -5.36
C LEU A 35 -7.83 -9.10 -4.48
N ILE A 36 -6.97 -8.75 -3.53
CA ILE A 36 -7.11 -7.53 -2.73
C ILE A 36 -6.60 -6.35 -3.56
N SER A 37 -5.37 -6.43 -4.05
CA SER A 37 -4.87 -5.40 -4.93
C SER A 37 -3.75 -5.94 -5.81
N ASP A 38 -3.80 -5.56 -7.07
CA ASP A 38 -2.69 -5.64 -8.01
C ASP A 38 -1.73 -4.47 -7.84
N HIS A 39 -0.53 -4.60 -8.42
CA HIS A 39 0.50 -3.55 -8.46
C HIS A 39 0.90 -2.96 -7.09
N CYS A 40 0.91 -3.80 -6.05
CA CYS A 40 1.35 -3.44 -4.70
C CYS A 40 2.87 -3.47 -4.59
N VAL A 41 3.48 -2.43 -4.02
CA VAL A 41 4.93 -2.43 -3.74
C VAL A 41 5.24 -3.44 -2.63
N ILE A 42 6.06 -4.45 -2.95
CA ILE A 42 6.24 -5.64 -2.09
C ILE A 42 6.81 -5.31 -0.71
N ASP A 43 7.75 -4.36 -0.64
CA ASP A 43 8.44 -3.97 0.59
C ASP A 43 7.61 -3.01 1.46
N ASN A 44 6.39 -2.67 1.04
CA ASN A 44 5.59 -1.59 1.61
C ASN A 44 4.27 -2.09 2.21
N ILE A 45 4.29 -3.27 2.83
CA ILE A 45 3.12 -3.86 3.49
C ILE A 45 3.32 -3.83 5.00
N LEU A 46 2.51 -3.02 5.70
CA LEU A 46 2.48 -2.87 7.15
C LEU A 46 1.15 -3.37 7.72
N GLU A 47 1.17 -3.96 8.90
CA GLU A 47 -0.06 -4.32 9.62
C GLU A 47 -0.24 -3.45 10.87
N HIS A 48 -1.49 -3.14 11.19
CA HIS A 48 -1.92 -2.62 12.48
C HIS A 48 -2.86 -3.62 13.14
N PRO A 49 -2.35 -4.58 13.93
CA PRO A 49 -3.16 -5.66 14.47
C PRO A 49 -4.34 -5.18 15.33
N SER A 50 -4.12 -4.16 16.17
CA SER A 50 -5.17 -3.62 17.06
C SER A 50 -6.38 -3.00 16.35
N PHE A 51 -6.22 -2.52 15.12
CA PHE A 51 -7.32 -1.99 14.30
C PHE A 51 -7.67 -2.90 13.13
N GLU A 52 -7.01 -4.06 13.06
CA GLU A 52 -7.13 -5.04 11.98
C GLU A 52 -7.03 -4.42 10.58
N ARG A 53 -5.99 -3.59 10.39
CA ARG A 53 -5.71 -2.92 9.10
C ARG A 53 -4.41 -3.40 8.50
N VAL A 54 -4.42 -3.67 7.21
CA VAL A 54 -3.23 -3.97 6.42
C VAL A 54 -2.99 -2.82 5.45
N TYR A 55 -1.97 -2.01 5.71
CA TYR A 55 -1.57 -0.90 4.86
C TYR A 55 -0.62 -1.37 3.75
N PHE A 56 -0.79 -0.83 2.56
CA PHE A 56 0.07 -1.11 1.42
C PHE A 56 0.19 0.07 0.47
N VAL A 57 1.27 0.12 -0.31
CA VAL A 57 1.45 1.11 -1.36
C VAL A 57 1.04 0.51 -2.70
N LYS A 58 0.11 1.16 -3.40
CA LYS A 58 -0.32 0.76 -4.75
C LYS A 58 0.30 1.67 -5.79
N TYR A 59 0.88 1.06 -6.82
CA TYR A 59 1.36 1.73 -8.02
C TYR A 59 0.26 1.84 -9.07
N HIS A 60 0.10 3.03 -9.63
CA HIS A 60 -0.85 3.34 -10.69
C HIS A 60 -0.10 3.72 -11.95
N ARG A 61 -0.18 2.85 -12.96
CA ARG A 61 0.32 3.16 -14.30
C ARG A 61 -0.73 3.94 -15.06
N THR A 62 -0.49 5.21 -15.33
CA THR A 62 -1.33 5.95 -16.29
C THR A 62 -0.96 5.51 -17.71
N SER A 63 -1.95 5.49 -18.61
CA SER A 63 -1.81 4.93 -19.97
C SER A 63 -0.59 5.47 -20.73
N LYS A 64 -0.16 4.79 -21.81
CA LYS A 64 1.00 5.16 -22.66
C LYS A 64 1.10 6.65 -23.07
N TRP A 65 0.02 7.41 -22.99
CA TRP A 65 -0.09 8.82 -23.42
C TRP A 65 -0.07 9.86 -22.28
N LYS A 66 -0.13 9.43 -21.00
CA LYS A 66 -0.01 10.33 -19.84
C LYS A 66 1.17 9.87 -18.98
N THR A 67 2.07 10.79 -18.68
CA THR A 67 3.39 10.55 -18.07
C THR A 67 3.40 10.41 -16.55
N ASP A 68 2.26 10.51 -15.88
CA ASP A 68 2.24 10.67 -14.44
C ASP A 68 1.88 9.35 -13.78
N ASN A 69 2.83 8.41 -13.77
CA ASN A 69 2.72 7.26 -12.88
C ASN A 69 2.73 7.78 -11.44
N PHE A 70 1.90 7.21 -10.57
CA PHE A 70 1.82 7.66 -9.19
C PHE A 70 1.57 6.50 -8.23
N PHE A 71 1.78 6.78 -6.96
CA PHE A 71 1.56 5.86 -5.86
C PHE A 71 0.47 6.40 -4.94
N THR A 72 -0.21 5.49 -4.26
CA THR A 72 -1.20 5.80 -3.22
C THR A 72 -0.94 4.94 -2.01
N LEU A 73 -1.21 5.48 -0.82
CA LEU A 73 -1.31 4.69 0.40
C LEU A 73 -2.71 4.07 0.43
N ASN A 74 -2.78 2.78 0.67
CA ASN A 74 -4.03 2.04 0.76
C ASN A 74 -4.06 1.26 2.07
N TYR A 75 -5.25 0.88 2.50
CA TYR A 75 -5.38 -0.17 3.49
C TYR A 75 -6.58 -1.07 3.22
N PHE A 76 -6.42 -2.34 3.57
CA PHE A 76 -7.52 -3.27 3.72
C PHE A 76 -7.94 -3.29 5.19
N SER A 77 -9.23 -3.04 5.45
CA SER A 77 -9.86 -3.18 6.77
C SER A 77 -10.44 -4.58 6.87
N VAL A 78 -9.92 -5.39 7.81
CA VAL A 78 -10.46 -6.73 8.07
C VAL A 78 -11.86 -6.64 8.67
N ASN A 79 -12.08 -5.66 9.56
CA ASN A 79 -13.36 -5.39 10.20
C ASN A 79 -14.48 -5.12 9.17
N ASP A 80 -14.21 -4.21 8.22
CA ASP A 80 -15.24 -3.78 7.27
C ASP A 80 -15.22 -4.60 5.98
N ASN A 81 -14.19 -5.43 5.80
CA ASN A 81 -13.92 -6.13 4.56
C ASN A 81 -13.77 -5.19 3.35
N LYS A 82 -13.18 -4.01 3.54
CA LYS A 82 -13.10 -2.96 2.51
C LYS A 82 -11.69 -2.50 2.24
N ILE A 83 -11.47 -2.04 1.02
CA ILE A 83 -10.22 -1.44 0.59
C ILE A 83 -10.41 0.06 0.46
N TYR A 84 -9.52 0.78 1.12
CA TYR A 84 -9.50 2.22 1.19
C TYR A 84 -8.24 2.73 0.51
N GLN A 85 -8.38 3.74 -0.35
CA GLN A 85 -7.27 4.38 -1.05
C GLN A 85 -7.16 5.85 -0.65
N SER A 86 -5.94 6.31 -0.37
CA SER A 86 -5.70 7.71 -0.07
C SER A 86 -6.01 8.60 -1.28
N LYS A 87 -6.72 9.71 -1.04
CA LYS A 87 -6.95 10.78 -2.03
C LYS A 87 -5.63 11.41 -2.51
N ARG A 88 -4.62 11.44 -1.63
CA ARG A 88 -3.29 11.95 -1.93
C ARG A 88 -2.55 11.00 -2.87
N ARG A 89 -1.96 11.58 -3.91
CA ARG A 89 -1.04 10.89 -4.84
C ARG A 89 0.41 11.23 -4.48
N PHE A 90 1.29 10.28 -4.70
CA PHE A 90 2.72 10.39 -4.43
C PHE A 90 3.51 10.03 -5.68
N GLU A 91 4.60 10.74 -5.96
CA GLU A 91 5.54 10.34 -7.01
C GLU A 91 6.40 9.14 -6.57
N MET A 92 6.75 9.11 -5.29
CA MET A 92 7.46 8.02 -4.62
C MET A 92 6.96 7.93 -3.18
N LEU A 93 6.80 6.72 -2.67
CA LEU A 93 6.31 6.48 -1.32
C LEU A 93 6.94 5.23 -0.73
N TYR A 94 7.46 5.37 0.50
CA TYR A 94 7.90 4.26 1.34
C TYR A 94 7.25 4.36 2.72
N LEU A 95 6.62 3.29 3.19
CA LEU A 95 6.02 3.20 4.53
C LEU A 95 7.04 2.60 5.49
N LYS A 96 7.49 3.39 6.48
CA LYS A 96 8.51 2.94 7.42
C LYS A 96 7.92 2.16 8.58
N LYS A 97 6.95 2.76 9.28
CA LYS A 97 6.27 2.17 10.43
C LYS A 97 5.00 2.93 10.75
N ILE A 98 4.11 2.25 11.46
CA ILE A 98 2.93 2.85 12.06
C ILE A 98 3.36 3.51 13.38
N LEU A 99 3.00 4.77 13.58
CA LEU A 99 3.33 5.51 14.80
C LEU A 99 2.20 5.37 15.83
N ASN A 100 0.96 5.46 15.38
CA ASN A 100 -0.27 5.24 16.16
C ASN A 100 -1.45 4.97 15.21
N GLN A 101 -2.66 4.91 15.75
CA GLN A 101 -3.91 4.68 14.99
C GLN A 101 -4.10 5.66 13.82
N GLU A 102 -3.64 6.89 13.99
CA GLU A 102 -3.94 8.03 13.11
C GLU A 102 -2.70 8.51 12.36
N SER A 103 -1.57 7.79 12.41
CA SER A 103 -0.36 8.26 11.73
C SER A 103 0.63 7.18 11.35
N ILE A 104 1.22 7.36 10.17
CA ILE A 104 2.24 6.50 9.60
C ILE A 104 3.46 7.35 9.25
N GLU A 105 4.65 6.88 9.64
CA GLU A 105 5.90 7.46 9.19
C GLU A 105 6.17 7.03 7.74
N ILE A 106 6.29 8.01 6.85
CA ILE A 106 6.49 7.81 5.42
C ILE A 106 7.75 8.50 4.91
N PHE A 107 8.24 8.05 3.77
CA PHE A 107 9.34 8.69 3.04
C PHE A 107 8.92 8.95 1.59
N TYR A 108 9.27 10.12 1.05
CA TYR A 108 9.10 10.46 -0.37
C TYR A 108 10.21 9.82 -1.24
N ALA A 109 10.35 8.50 -1.14
CA ALA A 109 11.37 7.67 -1.78
C ALA A 109 10.88 6.21 -1.83
N PHE A 110 11.62 5.32 -2.49
CA PHE A 110 11.34 3.89 -2.47
C PHE A 110 11.97 3.14 -1.29
N ARG A 111 12.88 3.78 -0.55
CA ARG A 111 13.57 3.26 0.63
C ARG A 111 13.92 4.40 1.59
N ASP A 112 14.18 4.05 2.84
CA ASP A 112 14.50 4.93 3.97
C ASP A 112 15.96 5.45 3.97
N LYS A 113 16.51 5.80 2.81
CA LYS A 113 17.93 6.18 2.68
C LYS A 113 18.23 7.65 2.99
N ASN A 114 17.23 8.52 3.09
CA ASN A 114 17.44 9.96 3.31
C ASN A 114 16.40 10.54 4.28
N GLN A 115 16.87 11.06 5.43
CA GLN A 115 16.00 11.64 6.47
C GLN A 115 15.30 12.93 6.02
N ASP A 116 15.87 13.66 5.05
CA ASP A 116 15.28 14.90 4.51
C ASP A 116 13.96 14.65 3.75
N ARG A 117 13.64 13.38 3.48
CA ARG A 117 12.42 12.96 2.78
C ARG A 117 11.39 12.31 3.69
N ARG A 118 11.60 12.35 5.02
CA ARG A 118 10.68 11.79 6.01
C ARG A 118 9.50 12.73 6.24
N ASP A 119 8.32 12.16 6.39
CA ASP A 119 7.10 12.88 6.77
C ASP A 119 6.19 11.98 7.64
N VAL A 120 5.20 12.59 8.28
CA VAL A 120 4.14 11.88 9.02
C VAL A 120 2.83 12.04 8.29
N PHE A 121 2.33 10.93 7.74
CA PHE A 121 1.04 10.90 7.09
C PHE A 121 -0.07 10.65 8.12
N ALA A 122 -0.97 11.62 8.28
CA ALA A 122 -2.18 11.44 9.08
C ALA A 122 -3.11 10.43 8.40
N VAL A 123 -3.65 9.47 9.16
CA VAL A 123 -4.63 8.49 8.71
C VAL A 123 -5.98 8.94 9.24
N SER A 124 -6.69 9.75 8.46
CA SER A 124 -8.07 10.15 8.75
C SER A 124 -9.01 9.64 7.65
N GLU A 125 -10.23 9.24 8.01
CA GLU A 125 -11.21 8.70 7.04
C GLU A 125 -11.47 9.67 5.88
N GLN A 126 -11.45 10.98 6.15
CA GLN A 126 -11.67 12.01 5.14
C GLN A 126 -10.62 12.01 4.02
N GLN A 127 -9.43 11.43 4.29
CA GLN A 127 -8.33 11.34 3.34
C GLN A 127 -8.39 10.08 2.48
N PHE A 128 -9.36 9.19 2.70
CA PHE A 128 -9.50 7.93 1.97
C PHE A 128 -10.85 7.82 1.28
N ASP A 129 -10.86 7.14 0.14
CA ASP A 129 -12.07 6.70 -0.56
C ASP A 129 -12.14 5.17 -0.52
N ILE A 130 -13.35 4.61 -0.40
CA ILE A 130 -13.57 3.18 -0.56
C ILE A 130 -13.49 2.86 -2.06
N ILE A 131 -12.61 1.95 -2.44
CA ILE A 131 -12.39 1.59 -3.85
C ILE A 131 -12.84 0.17 -4.19
N SER A 132 -13.03 -0.68 -3.18
CA SER A 132 -13.51 -2.05 -3.36
C SER A 132 -14.07 -2.59 -2.05
N GLU A 133 -15.02 -3.51 -2.17
CA GLU A 133 -15.54 -4.30 -1.06
C GLU A 133 -15.16 -5.77 -1.32
N TYR A 134 -14.56 -6.41 -0.33
CA TYR A 134 -14.38 -7.85 -0.30
C TYR A 134 -15.73 -8.47 0.14
N LEU A 135 -16.25 -9.38 -0.66
CA LEU A 135 -17.39 -10.22 -0.29
C LEU A 135 -16.83 -11.62 -0.10
N LYS A 136 -16.95 -12.15 1.12
CA LYS A 136 -16.56 -13.53 1.45
C LYS A 136 -17.47 -14.54 0.76
#